data_AF-A0A8C0WFG5-F1
#
_entry.id   AF-A0A8C0WFG5-F1
#
_cell.length_a   1.000
_cell.length_b   1.000
_cell.length_c   1.000
_cell.angle_alpha   90.00
_cell.angle_beta   90.00
_cell.angle_gamma   90.00
#
_symmetry.space_group_name_H-M   'P 1'
#
loop_
_entity.id
_entity.type
_entity.pdbx_description
1 polymer ?
#
loop_
_entity_poly.entity_id
_entity_poly.type
_entity_poly.pdbx_seq_one_letter_code
_entity_poly.pdbx_strand_id
1 'polypeptide(L)'
;MTDYWVLIFFNLLFTSAPPVIYGVLEKDISAETLMQLPELYQSGQKSEAYLPLTFWITLLDAFYQSLVCFFVPYFTYQGSDIDIFTFGNPLNTAALFIILLHLVIESKSLTWIHMLVIIGSILSYFLFTLVFGAMCITCNPPSNPYQIMQEHMLDPMFYLVCVLTTCIALLPRFIYRVLQGSLFPSPILRAKHFDRLTPEERTVVLKKWRGAGKMHQVTSKCADQSAVQSGRRSMSSPSAALAMKSATSCAVEQGNVLLCETALDHSETEASKMTGPSKS
;
A
#
# COMPACT_ATOMS: atom_id res chain seq x y z
N MET A 1 7.17 1.62 31.59
CA MET A 1 5.85 1.05 31.24
C MET A 1 5.98 -0.44 30.96
N THR A 2 6.83 -0.87 30.02
CA THR A 2 6.98 -2.30 29.67
C THR A 2 8.29 -2.91 30.20
N ASP A 3 8.29 -4.21 30.49
CA ASP A 3 9.48 -5.01 30.81
C ASP A 3 10.48 -5.07 29.64
N TYR A 4 11.78 -5.07 29.95
CA TYR A 4 12.84 -5.04 28.93
C TYR A 4 12.91 -6.32 28.10
N TRP A 5 12.60 -7.49 28.67
CA TRP A 5 12.54 -8.74 27.91
C TRP A 5 11.40 -8.71 26.89
N VAL A 6 10.23 -8.26 27.33
CA VAL A 6 9.07 -8.09 26.44
C VAL A 6 9.42 -7.12 25.32
N LEU A 7 10.11 -6.00 25.59
CA LEU A 7 10.53 -5.06 24.56
C LEU A 7 11.52 -5.67 23.55
N ILE A 8 12.50 -6.45 24.01
CA ILE A 8 13.48 -7.10 23.13
C ILE A 8 12.77 -8.10 22.21
N PHE A 9 11.95 -9.00 22.76
CA PHE A 9 11.23 -10.01 21.98
C PHE A 9 10.15 -9.40 21.08
N PHE A 10 9.53 -8.30 21.51
CA PHE A 10 8.59 -7.53 20.71
C PHE A 10 9.21 -7.10 19.39
N ASN A 11 10.34 -6.39 19.47
CA ASN A 11 11.04 -5.90 18.27
C ASN A 11 11.68 -7.03 17.47
N LEU A 12 12.28 -8.02 18.14
CA LEU A 12 13.11 -9.03 17.47
C LEU A 12 12.32 -10.19 16.87
N LEU A 13 11.24 -10.64 17.50
CA LEU A 13 10.48 -11.81 17.05
C LEU A 13 9.09 -11.42 16.57
N PHE A 14 8.30 -10.76 17.41
CA PHE A 14 6.87 -10.61 17.16
C PHE A 14 6.57 -9.65 16.00
N THR A 15 7.32 -8.55 15.91
CA THR A 15 7.09 -7.52 14.88
C THR A 15 8.00 -7.62 13.67
N SER A 16 9.19 -8.25 13.75
CA SER A 16 10.14 -8.31 12.63
C SER A 16 9.93 -9.50 11.70
N ALA A 17 9.48 -10.65 12.22
CA ALA A 17 9.32 -11.86 11.43
C ALA A 17 8.32 -11.70 10.27
N PRO A 18 7.14 -11.06 10.47
CA PRO A 18 6.18 -10.84 9.38
C PRO A 18 6.73 -9.94 8.27
N PRO A 19 7.32 -8.75 8.53
CA PRO A 19 7.96 -7.94 7.49
C PRO A 19 9.11 -8.64 6.76
N VAL A 20 9.94 -9.42 7.46
CA VAL A 20 11.04 -10.16 6.83
C VAL A 20 10.50 -11.22 5.87
N ILE A 21 9.55 -12.03 6.32
CA ILE A 21 8.97 -13.09 5.47
C ILE A 21 8.18 -12.47 4.31
N TYR A 22 7.46 -11.36 4.57
CA TYR A 22 6.82 -10.58 3.53
C TYR A 22 7.86 -10.10 2.50
N GLY A 23 8.96 -9.47 2.91
CA GLY A 23 10.00 -8.98 2.01
C GLY A 23 10.65 -10.08 1.15
N VAL A 24 10.72 -11.33 1.64
CA VAL A 24 11.32 -12.45 0.91
C VAL A 24 10.35 -13.13 -0.04
N LEU A 25 9.08 -13.30 0.36
CA LEU A 25 8.11 -14.11 -0.37
C LEU A 25 7.13 -13.28 -1.21
N GLU A 26 7.07 -11.97 -1.02
CA GLU A 26 6.14 -11.10 -1.74
C GLU A 26 6.47 -11.04 -3.23
N LYS A 27 5.44 -11.25 -4.06
CA LYS A 27 5.51 -11.10 -5.51
C LYS A 27 4.34 -10.25 -5.97
N ASP A 28 4.64 -9.09 -6.54
CA ASP A 28 3.61 -8.17 -7.05
C ASP A 28 2.83 -8.76 -8.23
N ILE A 29 3.55 -9.42 -9.15
CA ILE A 29 3.06 -9.95 -10.43
C ILE A 29 3.77 -11.29 -10.70
N SER A 30 3.07 -12.23 -11.36
CA SER A 30 3.66 -13.49 -11.82
C SER A 30 4.80 -13.27 -12.83
N ALA A 31 5.82 -14.13 -12.79
CA ALA A 31 6.98 -14.03 -13.69
C ALA A 31 6.56 -14.10 -15.18
N GLU A 32 5.55 -14.89 -15.49
CA GLU A 32 4.99 -15.02 -16.84
C GLU A 32 4.45 -13.69 -17.38
N THR A 33 3.70 -12.93 -16.56
CA THR A 33 3.15 -11.63 -16.97
C THR A 33 4.23 -10.58 -17.14
N LEU A 34 5.23 -10.58 -16.25
CA LEU A 34 6.38 -9.67 -16.35
C LEU A 34 7.18 -9.89 -17.64
N MET A 35 7.35 -11.14 -18.08
CA MET A 35 7.99 -11.44 -19.37
C MET A 35 7.18 -10.94 -20.57
N GLN A 36 5.84 -10.90 -20.46
CA GLN A 36 4.96 -10.44 -21.53
C GLN A 36 4.81 -8.92 -21.60
N LEU A 37 5.07 -8.22 -20.49
CA LEU A 37 4.94 -6.77 -20.30
C LEU A 37 6.25 -6.16 -19.75
N PRO A 38 7.33 -6.11 -20.55
CA PRO A 38 8.63 -5.58 -20.10
C PRO A 38 8.59 -4.10 -19.73
N GLU A 39 7.58 -3.35 -20.20
CA GLU A 39 7.38 -1.92 -19.88
C GLU A 39 7.19 -1.67 -18.38
N LEU A 40 6.62 -2.64 -17.64
CA LEU A 40 6.44 -2.55 -16.18
C LEU A 40 7.79 -2.42 -15.44
N TYR A 41 8.88 -2.91 -16.03
CA TYR A 41 10.21 -2.84 -15.45
C TYR A 41 10.82 -1.43 -15.51
N GLN A 42 10.35 -0.56 -16.42
CA GLN A 42 10.89 0.80 -16.55
C GLN A 42 10.65 1.65 -15.29
N SER A 43 9.53 1.44 -14.59
CA SER A 43 9.22 2.14 -13.34
C SER A 43 10.26 1.82 -12.25
N GLY A 44 10.73 0.57 -12.21
CA GLY A 44 11.82 0.15 -11.32
C GLY A 44 13.17 0.80 -11.68
N GLN A 45 13.50 0.86 -12.98
CA GLN A 45 14.75 1.51 -13.44
C GLN A 45 14.79 3.01 -13.13
N LYS A 46 13.63 3.68 -13.17
CA LYS A 46 13.49 5.10 -12.83
C LYS A 46 13.39 5.37 -11.34
N SER A 47 13.47 4.32 -10.50
CA SER A 47 13.35 4.41 -9.04
C SER A 47 12.09 5.15 -8.56
N GLU A 48 10.98 5.04 -9.30
CA GLU A 48 9.72 5.71 -8.99
C GLU A 48 9.09 5.22 -7.68
N ALA A 49 9.47 4.02 -7.22
CA ALA A 49 9.02 3.46 -5.95
C ALA A 49 9.73 4.09 -4.73
N TYR A 50 10.97 4.55 -4.88
CA TYR A 50 11.83 5.02 -3.78
C TYR A 50 12.19 6.49 -3.98
N LEU A 51 11.19 7.37 -3.92
CA LEU A 51 11.44 8.80 -3.81
C LEU A 51 11.69 9.20 -2.34
N PRO A 52 12.55 10.20 -2.09
CA PRO A 52 12.77 10.73 -0.74
C PRO A 52 11.47 11.29 -0.13
N LEU A 53 10.54 11.76 -0.97
CA LEU A 53 9.22 12.21 -0.55
C LEU A 53 8.42 11.06 0.10
N THR A 54 8.43 9.86 -0.47
CA THR A 54 7.75 8.67 0.08
C THR A 54 8.29 8.31 1.46
N PHE A 55 9.59 8.48 1.68
CA PHE A 55 10.21 8.29 2.99
C PHE A 55 9.65 9.27 4.02
N TRP A 56 9.61 10.56 3.73
CA TRP A 56 9.09 11.57 4.66
C TRP A 56 7.60 11.40 4.96
N ILE A 57 6.78 11.05 3.96
CA ILE A 57 5.36 10.71 4.18
C ILE A 57 5.23 9.51 5.11
N THR A 58 6.00 8.45 4.87
CA THR A 58 5.96 7.24 5.71
C THR A 58 6.43 7.52 7.13
N LEU A 59 7.43 8.38 7.30
CA LEU A 59 7.91 8.81 8.62
C LEU A 59 6.85 9.60 9.39
N LEU A 60 6.15 10.53 8.71
CA LEU A 60 5.06 11.30 9.31
C LEU A 60 3.88 10.40 9.69
N ASP A 61 3.54 9.43 8.85
CA ASP A 61 2.50 8.42 9.14
C ASP A 61 2.87 7.56 10.36
N ALA A 62 4.14 7.12 10.46
CA ALA A 62 4.62 6.39 11.63
C ALA A 62 4.58 7.25 12.92
N PHE A 63 4.89 8.55 12.81
CA PHE A 63 4.78 9.49 13.92
C PHE A 63 3.32 9.71 14.34
N TYR A 64 2.40 9.82 13.39
CA TYR A 64 0.97 9.87 13.68
C TYR A 64 0.49 8.60 14.40
N GLN A 65 0.85 7.42 13.90
CA GLN A 65 0.48 6.14 14.50
C GLN A 65 1.01 6.00 15.93
N SER A 66 2.23 6.46 16.20
CA SER A 66 2.80 6.41 17.57
C SER A 66 2.09 7.37 18.52
N LEU A 67 1.71 8.58 18.06
CA LEU A 67 0.89 9.51 18.83
C LEU A 67 -0.47 8.89 19.18
N VAL A 68 -1.18 8.34 18.20
CA VAL A 68 -2.48 7.69 18.43
C VAL A 68 -2.35 6.51 19.37
N CYS A 69 -1.32 5.67 19.17
CA CYS A 69 -1.05 4.50 20.00
C CYS A 69 -0.88 4.88 21.48
N PHE A 70 -0.26 6.03 21.77
CA PHE A 70 -0.10 6.53 23.14
C PHE A 70 -1.32 7.26 23.68
N PHE A 71 -1.87 8.22 22.92
CA PHE A 71 -2.91 9.13 23.42
C PHE A 71 -4.28 8.46 23.55
N VAL A 72 -4.65 7.51 22.69
CA VAL A 72 -5.98 6.87 22.77
C VAL A 72 -6.13 6.06 24.07
N PRO A 73 -5.21 5.14 24.43
CA PRO A 73 -5.26 4.49 25.74
C PRO A 73 -5.14 5.50 26.89
N TYR A 74 -4.30 6.53 26.76
CA TYR A 74 -4.12 7.56 27.81
C TYR A 74 -5.42 8.28 28.16
N PHE A 75 -6.18 8.74 27.17
CA PHE A 75 -7.47 9.39 27.41
C PHE A 75 -8.54 8.40 27.89
N THR A 76 -8.50 7.14 27.43
CA THR A 76 -9.49 6.14 27.84
C THR A 76 -9.34 5.75 29.31
N TYR A 77 -8.11 5.74 29.82
CA TYR A 77 -7.80 5.42 31.21
C TYR A 77 -7.64 6.65 32.11
N GLN A 78 -7.96 7.85 31.61
CA GLN A 78 -7.88 9.09 32.37
C GLN A 78 -8.87 9.05 33.55
N GLY A 79 -8.35 9.08 34.79
CA GLY A 79 -9.16 9.01 36.01
C GLY A 79 -9.39 7.60 36.56
N SER A 80 -8.73 6.59 36.00
CA SER A 80 -8.67 5.23 36.57
C SER A 80 -7.40 5.02 37.40
N ASP A 81 -7.47 4.20 38.46
CA ASP A 81 -6.34 3.84 39.34
C ASP A 81 -5.39 2.81 38.68
N ILE A 82 -5.00 3.06 37.43
CA ILE A 82 -4.15 2.15 36.67
C ILE A 82 -2.70 2.56 36.84
N ASP A 83 -1.90 1.64 37.36
CA ASP A 83 -0.46 1.81 37.49
C ASP A 83 0.24 1.96 36.12
N ILE A 84 1.34 2.69 36.09
CA ILE A 84 2.13 2.97 34.88
C ILE A 84 2.62 1.67 34.22
N PHE A 85 2.86 0.62 34.99
CA PHE A 85 3.28 -0.69 34.45
C PHE A 85 2.12 -1.44 33.81
N THR A 86 0.93 -1.36 34.40
CA THR A 86 -0.35 -1.90 33.88
C THR A 86 -0.74 -1.23 32.56
N PHE A 87 -0.48 0.07 32.40
CA PHE A 87 -0.70 0.81 31.15
C PHE A 87 0.15 0.32 29.97
N GLY A 88 1.32 -0.27 30.23
CA GLY A 88 2.20 -0.77 29.16
C GLY A 88 1.56 -1.90 28.34
N ASN A 89 0.73 -2.73 28.96
CA ASN A 89 0.16 -3.91 28.32
C ASN A 89 -0.80 -3.61 27.16
N PRO A 90 -1.84 -2.75 27.32
CA PRO A 90 -2.68 -2.33 26.20
C PRO A 90 -1.89 -1.57 25.13
N LEU A 91 -0.88 -0.79 25.53
CA LEU A 91 -0.03 -0.06 24.58
C LEU A 91 0.75 -1.00 23.65
N ASN A 92 1.42 -2.02 24.21
CA ASN A 92 2.17 -2.99 23.40
C ASN A 92 1.23 -3.84 22.53
N THR A 93 0.07 -4.23 23.07
CA THR A 93 -0.90 -5.04 22.33
C THR A 93 -1.48 -4.26 21.16
N ALA A 94 -1.89 -2.99 21.38
CA ALA A 94 -2.34 -2.10 20.31
C ALA A 94 -1.23 -1.86 19.27
N ALA A 95 0.01 -1.63 19.71
CA ALA A 95 1.16 -1.46 18.82
C ALA A 95 1.40 -2.70 17.95
N LEU A 96 1.30 -3.91 18.51
CA LEU A 96 1.43 -5.16 17.76
C LEU A 96 0.37 -5.22 16.64
N PHE A 97 -0.90 -4.98 16.97
CA PHE A 97 -1.97 -4.98 15.98
C PHE A 97 -1.79 -3.90 14.93
N ILE A 98 -1.38 -2.69 15.31
CA ILE A 98 -1.07 -1.60 14.36
C ILE A 98 0.01 -2.04 13.38
N ILE A 99 1.14 -2.57 13.85
CA ILE A 99 2.26 -2.97 12.99
C ILE A 99 1.85 -4.10 12.04
N LEU A 100 1.18 -5.14 12.55
CA LEU A 100 0.76 -6.29 11.75
C LEU A 100 -0.30 -5.92 10.72
N LEU A 101 -1.30 -5.12 11.08
CA LEU A 101 -2.34 -4.70 10.15
C LEU A 101 -1.85 -3.63 9.19
N HIS A 102 -0.93 -2.75 9.60
CA HIS A 102 -0.25 -1.83 8.69
C HIS A 102 0.48 -2.60 7.59
N LEU A 103 1.18 -3.69 7.96
CA LEU A 103 1.81 -4.58 6.99
C LEU A 103 0.77 -5.20 6.05
N VAL A 104 -0.36 -5.69 6.57
CA VAL A 104 -1.45 -6.27 5.75
C VAL A 104 -2.05 -5.25 4.78
N ILE A 105 -2.24 -3.99 5.20
CA ILE A 105 -2.76 -2.92 4.35
C ILE A 105 -1.77 -2.55 3.24
N GLU A 106 -0.47 -2.58 3.54
CA GLU A 106 0.57 -2.32 2.55
C GLU A 106 0.80 -3.53 1.64
N SER A 107 0.39 -4.73 2.09
CA SER A 107 0.58 -5.98 1.36
C SER A 107 -0.13 -5.97 0.01
N LYS A 108 0.58 -6.33 -1.07
CA LYS A 108 -0.08 -6.50 -2.37
C LYS A 108 -0.67 -7.89 -2.47
N SER A 109 0.04 -8.91 -2.00
CA SER A 109 -0.34 -10.32 -2.06
C SER A 109 -0.45 -10.89 -0.65
N LEU A 110 -1.54 -11.61 -0.37
CA LEU A 110 -1.70 -12.35 0.88
C LEU A 110 -1.76 -13.83 0.55
N THR A 111 -0.66 -14.50 0.84
CA THR A 111 -0.54 -15.95 0.73
C THR A 111 -0.89 -16.58 2.08
N TRP A 112 -1.19 -17.88 2.07
CA TRP A 112 -1.43 -18.62 3.31
C TRP A 112 -0.22 -18.59 4.27
N ILE A 113 1.00 -18.51 3.74
CA ILE A 113 2.23 -18.41 4.54
C ILE A 113 2.26 -17.07 5.29
N HIS A 114 1.90 -15.95 4.65
CA HIS A 114 1.83 -14.65 5.32
C HIS A 114 0.81 -14.67 6.47
N MET A 115 -0.37 -15.28 6.24
CA MET A 115 -1.38 -15.42 7.29
C MET A 115 -0.89 -16.27 8.45
N LEU A 116 -0.21 -17.39 8.17
CA LEU A 116 0.38 -18.25 9.19
C LEU A 116 1.38 -17.48 10.06
N VAL A 117 2.24 -16.66 9.46
CA VAL A 117 3.25 -15.87 10.18
C VAL A 117 2.60 -14.78 11.02
N ILE A 118 1.61 -14.07 10.50
CA ILE A 118 0.89 -13.03 11.25
C ILE A 118 0.18 -13.65 12.46
N ILE A 119 -0.56 -14.75 12.27
CA ILE A 119 -1.24 -15.45 13.37
C ILE A 119 -0.22 -16.01 14.36
N GLY A 120 0.88 -16.57 13.88
CA GLY A 120 1.99 -17.05 14.70
C GLY A 120 2.63 -15.95 15.54
N SER A 121 2.84 -14.75 15.00
CA SER A 121 3.33 -13.57 15.74
C SER A 121 2.35 -13.14 16.84
N ILE A 122 1.05 -13.10 16.56
CA ILE A 122 0.03 -12.75 17.56
C ILE A 122 0.02 -13.80 18.68
N LEU A 123 -0.05 -15.09 18.32
CA LEU A 123 -0.12 -16.17 19.30
C LEU A 123 1.15 -16.26 20.15
N SER A 124 2.32 -16.11 19.53
CA SER A 124 3.60 -16.13 20.25
C SER A 124 3.75 -14.94 21.21
N TYR A 125 3.25 -13.76 20.85
CA TYR A 125 3.21 -12.61 21.77
C TYR A 125 2.37 -12.90 23.02
N PHE A 126 1.12 -13.36 22.85
CA PHE A 126 0.23 -13.69 23.98
C PHE A 126 0.79 -14.84 24.83
N LEU A 127 1.32 -15.89 24.18
CA LEU A 127 1.94 -17.00 24.91
C LEU A 127 3.14 -16.53 25.72
N PHE A 128 4.05 -15.75 25.12
CA PHE A 128 5.24 -15.26 25.80
C PHE A 128 4.89 -14.36 26.98
N THR A 129 3.98 -13.41 26.78
CA THR A 129 3.57 -12.47 27.84
C THR A 129 2.84 -13.16 28.98
N LEU A 130 2.00 -14.16 28.70
CA LEU A 130 1.34 -14.98 29.74
C LEU A 130 2.34 -15.84 30.52
N VAL A 131 3.22 -16.57 29.81
CA VAL A 131 4.24 -17.42 30.47
C VAL A 131 5.21 -16.57 31.27
N PHE A 132 5.67 -15.45 30.72
CA PHE A 132 6.57 -14.52 31.42
C PHE A 132 5.90 -13.91 32.66
N GLY A 133 4.65 -13.45 32.55
CA GLY A 133 3.89 -12.93 33.70
C GLY A 133 3.59 -13.96 34.79
N ALA A 134 3.51 -15.26 34.43
CA ALA A 134 3.29 -16.34 35.39
C ALA A 134 4.57 -16.82 36.08
N MET A 135 5.69 -16.87 35.34
CA MET A 135 6.95 -17.47 35.81
C MET A 135 7.86 -16.47 36.52
N CYS A 136 7.75 -15.17 36.23
CA CYS A 136 8.69 -14.15 36.67
C CYS A 136 8.09 -13.18 37.72
N ILE A 137 7.80 -13.70 38.92
CA ILE A 137 7.26 -12.92 40.06
C ILE A 137 8.28 -11.88 40.59
N THR A 138 9.58 -12.15 40.44
CA THR A 138 10.68 -11.31 41.00
C THR A 138 11.76 -10.93 39.99
N CYS A 139 11.54 -11.14 38.69
CA CYS A 139 12.56 -10.93 37.67
C CYS A 139 12.86 -9.46 37.35
N ASN A 140 12.04 -8.51 37.83
CA ASN A 140 12.23 -7.08 37.55
C ASN A 140 11.82 -6.16 38.73
N PRO A 141 12.54 -6.14 39.86
CA PRO A 141 12.25 -5.20 40.95
C PRO A 141 12.49 -3.75 40.48
N PRO A 142 11.58 -2.78 40.74
CA PRO A 142 10.43 -2.81 41.67
C PRO A 142 9.07 -3.19 41.05
N SER A 143 9.01 -3.46 39.75
CA SER A 143 7.77 -3.82 39.05
C SER A 143 7.39 -5.28 39.29
N ASN A 144 6.13 -5.54 39.66
CA ASN A 144 5.61 -6.88 39.82
C ASN A 144 4.66 -7.21 38.65
N PRO A 145 5.15 -7.80 37.54
CA PRO A 145 4.32 -8.11 36.38
C PRO A 145 3.34 -9.27 36.61
N TYR A 146 3.23 -9.75 37.85
CA TYR A 146 2.46 -10.93 38.21
C TYR A 146 0.97 -10.73 37.90
N GLN A 147 0.43 -11.65 37.08
CA GLN A 147 -0.99 -11.74 36.70
C GLN A 147 -1.63 -10.54 35.97
N ILE A 148 -0.90 -9.45 35.72
CA ILE A 148 -1.42 -8.27 35.02
C ILE A 148 -2.02 -8.61 33.65
N MET A 149 -1.32 -9.39 32.83
CA MET A 149 -1.82 -9.80 31.50
C MET A 149 -3.08 -10.68 31.61
N GLN A 150 -3.17 -11.51 32.65
CA GLN A 150 -4.31 -12.41 32.85
C GLN A 150 -5.56 -11.63 33.25
N GLU A 151 -5.43 -10.63 34.11
CA GLU A 151 -6.54 -9.73 34.48
C GLU A 151 -7.02 -8.90 33.28
N HIS A 152 -6.09 -8.38 32.47
CA HIS A 152 -6.45 -7.64 31.25
C HIS A 152 -7.13 -8.48 30.19
N MET A 153 -6.76 -9.75 30.04
CA MET A 153 -7.45 -10.66 29.11
C MET A 153 -8.88 -11.00 29.55
N LEU A 154 -9.22 -10.79 30.82
CA LEU A 154 -10.59 -10.94 31.33
C LEU A 154 -11.40 -9.65 31.20
N ASP A 155 -10.74 -8.50 31.09
CA ASP A 155 -11.39 -7.20 30.96
C ASP A 155 -11.81 -6.92 29.50
N PRO A 156 -13.12 -6.79 29.20
CA PRO A 156 -13.57 -6.43 27.86
C PRO A 156 -13.09 -5.04 27.42
N MET A 157 -12.83 -4.11 28.34
CA MET A 157 -12.37 -2.76 28.01
C MET A 157 -11.00 -2.77 27.35
N PHE A 158 -10.12 -3.71 27.74
CA PHE A 158 -8.81 -3.89 27.13
C PHE A 158 -8.90 -4.13 25.61
N TYR A 159 -9.79 -5.03 25.19
CA TYR A 159 -9.99 -5.35 23.78
C TYR A 159 -10.58 -4.17 23.01
N LEU A 160 -11.54 -3.45 23.61
CA LEU A 160 -12.14 -2.27 23.02
C LEU A 160 -11.10 -1.15 22.81
N VAL A 161 -10.25 -0.89 23.81
CA VAL A 161 -9.16 0.09 23.69
C VAL A 161 -8.19 -0.31 22.59
N CYS A 162 -7.78 -1.58 22.52
CA CYS A 162 -6.87 -2.07 21.49
C CYS A 162 -7.49 -1.89 20.09
N VAL A 163 -8.71 -2.36 19.88
CA VAL A 163 -9.40 -2.24 18.58
C VAL A 163 -9.60 -0.78 18.20
N LEU A 164 -10.08 0.05 19.11
CA LEU A 164 -10.29 1.48 18.87
C LEU A 164 -8.98 2.18 18.48
N THR A 165 -7.92 1.95 19.25
CA THR A 165 -6.58 2.52 19.00
C THR A 165 -6.06 2.09 17.63
N THR A 166 -6.15 0.80 17.31
CA THR A 166 -5.71 0.26 16.01
C THR A 166 -6.54 0.82 14.85
N CYS A 167 -7.86 0.91 14.98
CA CYS A 167 -8.72 1.47 13.95
C CYS A 167 -8.37 2.94 13.67
N ILE A 168 -8.24 3.76 14.71
CA ILE A 168 -7.90 5.19 14.56
C ILE A 168 -6.52 5.35 13.92
N ALA A 169 -5.52 4.58 14.37
CA ALA A 169 -4.15 4.69 13.88
C ALA A 169 -4.03 4.34 12.39
N LEU A 170 -4.80 3.35 11.91
CA LEU A 170 -4.71 2.88 10.52
C LEU A 170 -5.65 3.61 9.55
N LEU A 171 -6.64 4.34 10.07
CA LEU A 171 -7.69 4.96 9.26
C LEU A 171 -7.16 5.90 8.16
N PRO A 172 -6.23 6.84 8.42
CA PRO A 172 -5.78 7.78 7.38
C PRO A 172 -5.07 7.06 6.24
N ARG A 173 -4.22 6.08 6.57
CA ARG A 173 -3.48 5.27 5.61
C ARG A 173 -4.40 4.38 4.79
N PHE A 174 -5.40 3.77 5.42
CA PHE A 174 -6.41 2.97 4.75
C PHE A 174 -7.21 3.81 3.74
N ILE A 175 -7.71 4.98 4.16
CA ILE A 175 -8.44 5.91 3.29
C ILE A 175 -7.57 6.33 2.10
N TYR A 176 -6.32 6.72 2.35
CA TYR A 176 -5.39 7.10 1.29
C TYR A 176 -5.20 5.98 0.26
N ARG A 177 -5.00 4.73 0.71
CA ARG A 177 -4.83 3.57 -0.18
C ARG A 177 -6.09 3.26 -0.99
N VAL A 178 -7.28 3.35 -0.38
CA VAL A 178 -8.55 3.14 -1.08
C VAL A 178 -8.78 4.24 -2.12
N LEU A 179 -8.57 5.50 -1.76
CA LEU A 179 -8.70 6.63 -2.69
C LEU A 179 -7.70 6.53 -3.85
N GLN A 180 -6.45 6.19 -3.57
CA GLN A 180 -5.44 5.99 -4.61
C GLN A 180 -5.82 4.84 -5.54
N GLY A 181 -6.29 3.70 -4.99
CA GLY A 181 -6.72 2.56 -5.79
C GLY A 181 -7.97 2.83 -6.64
N SER A 182 -8.88 3.67 -6.17
CA SER A 182 -10.13 3.99 -6.87
C SER A 182 -9.99 5.10 -7.90
N LEU A 183 -9.26 6.18 -7.59
CA LEU A 183 -9.19 7.37 -8.45
C LEU A 183 -8.01 7.33 -9.43
N PHE A 184 -6.90 6.71 -9.03
CA PHE A 184 -5.66 6.67 -9.83
C PHE A 184 -5.03 5.27 -9.77
N PRO A 185 -5.67 4.24 -10.38
CA PRO A 185 -5.15 2.89 -10.35
C PRO A 185 -3.76 2.84 -10.99
N SER A 186 -2.77 2.39 -10.22
CA SER A 186 -1.40 2.31 -10.72
C SER A 186 -1.31 1.29 -11.87
N PRO A 187 -0.37 1.49 -12.83
CA PRO A 187 -0.19 0.55 -13.95
C PRO A 187 0.12 -0.87 -13.46
N ILE A 188 0.80 -1.00 -12.31
CA ILE A 188 1.07 -2.29 -11.64
C ILE A 188 -0.23 -2.92 -11.12
N LEU A 189 -1.12 -2.14 -10.51
CA LEU A 189 -2.42 -2.64 -10.02
C LEU A 189 -3.30 -3.12 -11.19
N ARG A 190 -3.26 -2.41 -12.32
CA ARG A 190 -3.97 -2.81 -13.55
C ARG A 190 -3.37 -4.08 -14.16
N ALA A 191 -2.04 -4.20 -14.19
CA ALA A 191 -1.36 -5.41 -14.67
C ALA A 191 -1.68 -6.63 -13.80
N LYS A 192 -1.78 -6.44 -12.48
CA LYS A 192 -2.20 -7.49 -11.54
C LYS A 192 -3.63 -8.00 -11.79
N HIS A 193 -4.51 -7.17 -12.32
CA HIS A 193 -5.85 -7.62 -12.73
C HIS A 193 -5.77 -8.66 -13.86
N PHE A 194 -4.77 -8.58 -14.74
CA PHE A 194 -4.54 -9.55 -15.81
C PHE A 194 -4.09 -10.92 -15.30
N ASP A 195 -3.46 -10.99 -14.13
CA ASP A 195 -3.07 -12.26 -13.49
C ASP A 195 -4.26 -13.00 -12.88
N ARG A 196 -5.39 -12.32 -12.65
CA ARG A 196 -6.62 -12.93 -12.13
C ARG A 196 -7.56 -13.43 -13.24
N LEU A 197 -7.30 -13.06 -14.49
CA LEU A 197 -8.10 -13.46 -15.65
C LEU A 197 -7.75 -14.90 -16.07
N THR A 198 -8.70 -15.56 -16.74
CA THR A 198 -8.43 -16.89 -17.32
C THR A 198 -7.32 -16.80 -18.37
N PRO A 199 -6.55 -17.89 -18.61
CA PRO A 199 -5.41 -17.85 -19.53
C PRO A 199 -5.80 -17.39 -20.95
N GLU A 200 -7.00 -17.72 -21.42
CA GLU A 200 -7.50 -17.27 -22.73
C GLU A 200 -7.77 -15.76 -22.76
N GLU A 201 -8.51 -15.24 -21.78
CA GLU A 201 -8.80 -13.81 -21.65
C GLU A 201 -7.53 -12.98 -21.45
N ARG A 202 -6.58 -13.50 -20.66
CA ARG A 202 -5.27 -12.88 -20.41
C ARG A 202 -4.53 -12.62 -21.72
N THR A 203 -4.47 -13.60 -22.63
CA THR A 203 -3.78 -13.44 -23.93
C THR A 203 -4.42 -12.37 -24.82
N VAL A 204 -5.75 -12.30 -24.85
CA VAL A 204 -6.50 -11.31 -25.64
C VAL A 204 -6.22 -9.90 -25.11
N VAL A 205 -6.30 -9.72 -23.80
CA VAL A 205 -6.08 -8.41 -23.17
C VAL A 205 -4.62 -7.95 -23.31
N LEU A 206 -3.65 -8.86 -23.17
CA LEU A 206 -2.24 -8.58 -23.40
C LEU A 206 -1.94 -8.17 -24.84
N LYS A 207 -2.59 -8.83 -25.83
CA LYS A 207 -2.45 -8.46 -27.24
C LYS A 207 -2.98 -7.05 -27.49
N LYS A 208 -4.13 -6.70 -26.90
CA LYS A 208 -4.69 -5.34 -26.96
C LYS A 208 -3.77 -4.31 -26.31
N TRP A 209 -3.18 -4.64 -25.16
CA TRP A 209 -2.24 -3.77 -24.45
C TRP A 209 -0.98 -3.48 -25.28
N ARG A 210 -0.39 -4.52 -25.87
CA ARG A 210 0.77 -4.39 -26.76
C ARG A 210 0.45 -3.58 -28.02
N GLY A 211 -0.77 -3.73 -28.55
CA GLY A 211 -1.25 -2.94 -29.67
C GLY A 211 -1.34 -1.45 -29.34
N ALA A 212 -1.86 -1.11 -28.16
CA ALA A 212 -1.93 0.28 -27.69
C ALA A 212 -0.53 0.89 -27.47
N GLY A 213 0.40 0.15 -26.86
CA GLY A 213 1.79 0.59 -26.66
C GLY A 213 2.53 0.87 -27.98
N LYS A 214 2.39 -0.03 -28.96
CA LYS A 214 2.93 0.19 -30.31
C LYS A 214 2.34 1.42 -30.99
N MET A 215 1.03 1.65 -30.86
CA MET A 215 0.37 2.81 -31.46
C MET A 215 0.88 4.12 -30.85
N HIS A 216 1.08 4.17 -29.54
CA HIS A 216 1.61 5.32 -28.82
C HIS A 216 3.08 5.64 -29.18
N GLN A 217 3.89 4.60 -29.43
CA GLN A 217 5.28 4.75 -29.86
C GLN A 217 5.39 5.22 -31.32
N VAL A 218 4.44 4.83 -32.18
CA VAL A 218 4.37 5.29 -33.58
C VAL A 218 3.92 6.75 -33.65
N THR A 219 2.92 7.17 -32.86
CA THR A 219 2.49 8.57 -32.80
C THR A 219 3.56 9.48 -32.20
N SER A 220 4.28 9.07 -31.16
CA SER A 220 5.43 9.82 -30.63
C SER A 220 6.54 9.98 -31.68
N LYS A 221 6.96 8.89 -32.35
CA LYS A 221 7.97 8.98 -33.41
C LYS A 221 7.53 9.85 -34.59
N CYS A 222 6.26 9.84 -34.94
CA CYS A 222 5.71 10.67 -36.02
C CYS A 222 5.63 12.15 -35.61
N ALA A 223 5.33 12.44 -34.34
CA ALA A 223 5.38 13.79 -33.77
C ALA A 223 6.82 14.33 -33.72
N ASP A 224 7.79 13.52 -33.28
CA ASP A 224 9.21 13.91 -33.24
C ASP A 224 9.78 14.12 -34.66
N GLN A 225 9.43 13.26 -35.63
CA GLN A 225 9.84 13.46 -37.02
C GLN A 225 9.20 14.70 -37.65
N SER A 226 7.95 15.02 -37.33
CA SER A 226 7.27 16.21 -37.81
C SER A 226 7.86 17.49 -37.19
N ALA A 227 8.25 17.46 -35.92
CA ALA A 227 8.95 18.56 -35.26
C ALA A 227 10.35 18.78 -35.83
N VAL A 228 11.11 17.71 -36.11
CA VAL A 228 12.44 17.78 -36.76
C VAL A 228 12.35 18.27 -38.21
N GLN A 229 11.30 17.90 -38.95
CA GLN A 229 11.10 18.32 -40.34
C GLN A 229 10.56 19.76 -40.44
N SER A 230 9.78 20.21 -39.45
CA SER A 230 9.38 21.62 -39.28
C SER A 230 10.58 22.50 -38.91
N GLY A 231 11.45 22.05 -38.01
CA GLY A 231 12.71 22.73 -37.68
C GLY A 231 13.66 22.87 -38.88
N ARG A 232 13.76 21.84 -39.73
CA ARG A 232 14.58 21.87 -40.96
C ARG A 232 14.05 22.80 -42.05
N ARG A 233 12.74 23.04 -42.13
CA ARG A 233 12.16 24.00 -43.10
C ARG A 233 12.38 25.47 -42.71
N SER A 234 12.82 25.77 -41.49
CA SER A 234 13.12 27.14 -41.06
C SER A 234 14.57 27.61 -41.34
N MET A 235 15.48 26.72 -41.77
CA MET A 235 16.89 27.04 -42.02
C MET A 235 17.25 27.19 -43.50
N SER A 236 16.45 27.93 -44.26
CA SER A 236 16.85 28.37 -45.61
C SER A 236 16.48 29.84 -45.85
N SER A 237 17.23 30.76 -45.23
CA SER A 237 17.52 32.12 -45.74
C SER A 237 18.64 32.75 -44.91
N PRO A 238 19.73 33.26 -45.52
CA PRO A 238 20.76 33.99 -44.79
C PRO A 238 20.54 35.51 -44.93
N SER A 239 20.34 36.23 -43.83
CA SER A 239 20.96 37.55 -43.61
C SER A 239 20.50 38.26 -42.31
N ALA A 240 21.54 38.77 -41.63
CA ALA A 240 21.60 40.02 -40.89
C ALA A 240 20.88 40.17 -39.52
N ALA A 241 21.74 40.10 -38.49
CA ALA A 241 21.99 41.16 -37.50
C ALA A 241 21.18 41.21 -36.18
N LEU A 242 21.95 41.01 -35.09
CA LEU A 242 22.00 41.80 -33.85
C LEU A 242 20.72 41.93 -33.00
N ALA A 243 20.72 41.26 -31.82
CA ALA A 243 20.92 41.96 -30.54
C ALA A 243 20.93 41.01 -29.31
N MET A 244 21.81 41.40 -28.38
CA MET A 244 22.10 40.95 -27.02
C MET A 244 20.96 40.47 -26.08
N LYS A 245 21.39 39.52 -25.23
CA LYS A 245 21.27 39.43 -23.74
C LYS A 245 20.24 38.50 -23.09
N SER A 246 20.84 37.54 -22.35
CA SER A 246 20.47 36.95 -21.06
C SER A 246 19.36 35.89 -20.98
N ALA A 247 19.81 34.64 -20.86
CA ALA A 247 19.14 33.53 -20.14
C ALA A 247 19.06 33.86 -18.63
N THR A 248 18.17 33.32 -17.80
CA THR A 248 17.45 32.04 -17.85
C THR A 248 16.13 32.20 -17.08
N SER A 249 15.01 31.85 -17.71
CA SER A 249 13.72 31.63 -17.06
C SER A 249 13.39 30.15 -17.23
N CYS A 250 13.11 29.44 -16.15
CA CYS A 250 12.53 28.10 -16.20
C CYS A 250 11.15 28.15 -15.54
N ALA A 251 10.14 28.24 -16.38
CA ALA A 251 8.76 27.88 -16.10
C ALA A 251 8.40 26.68 -17.01
N VAL A 252 7.39 25.92 -16.58
CA VAL A 252 6.63 24.89 -17.34
C VAL A 252 7.29 23.49 -17.30
N GLU A 253 6.64 22.45 -16.74
CA GLU A 253 5.63 21.67 -17.47
C GLU A 253 4.47 21.15 -16.58
N GLN A 254 3.27 21.69 -16.82
CA GLN A 254 1.99 21.10 -16.43
C GLN A 254 1.36 20.55 -17.72
N GLY A 255 1.48 19.25 -17.95
CA GLY A 255 1.06 18.59 -19.18
C GLY A 255 -0.21 17.75 -18.99
N ASN A 256 -1.31 18.27 -19.53
CA ASN A 256 -2.57 17.63 -19.95
C ASN A 256 -2.77 16.12 -19.67
N VAL A 257 -3.77 15.82 -18.85
CA VAL A 257 -4.63 14.65 -19.09
C VAL A 257 -6.04 15.17 -19.32
N LEU A 258 -6.36 15.34 -20.61
CA LEU A 258 -7.68 15.68 -21.10
C LEU A 258 -8.58 14.43 -20.99
N LEU A 259 -9.54 14.57 -20.10
CA LEU A 259 -10.88 14.00 -20.11
C LEU A 259 -11.33 13.56 -21.52
N CYS A 260 -11.54 12.25 -21.73
CA CYS A 260 -12.34 11.76 -22.84
C CYS A 260 -13.57 11.08 -22.23
N GLU A 261 -14.59 11.91 -22.09
CA GLU A 261 -15.97 11.55 -21.80
C GLU A 261 -16.44 10.44 -22.73
N THR A 262 -17.16 9.49 -22.16
CA THR A 262 -17.82 8.40 -22.88
C THR A 262 -19.11 8.96 -23.47
N ALA A 263 -19.07 9.36 -24.73
CA ALA A 263 -20.26 9.66 -25.51
C ALA A 263 -20.41 8.59 -26.61
N LEU A 264 -21.53 7.87 -26.52
CA LEU A 264 -22.30 7.25 -27.60
C LEU A 264 -21.66 6.10 -28.40
N ASP A 265 -22.24 4.91 -28.26
CA ASP A 265 -23.12 4.43 -29.32
C ASP A 265 -24.18 3.45 -28.78
N HIS A 266 -25.41 3.94 -28.82
CA HIS A 266 -26.66 3.20 -28.89
C HIS A 266 -26.99 3.11 -30.40
N SER A 267 -27.59 2.00 -30.84
CA SER A 267 -28.08 1.68 -32.22
C SER A 267 -27.15 0.71 -32.95
N GLU A 268 -27.54 -0.43 -33.52
CA GLU A 268 -28.83 -1.01 -33.89
C GLU A 268 -28.58 -2.53 -34.10
N THR A 269 -29.54 -3.39 -33.74
CA THR A 269 -30.03 -4.47 -34.61
C THR A 269 -31.36 -4.98 -34.01
N GLU A 270 -32.46 -4.31 -34.32
CA GLU A 270 -33.75 -5.00 -34.44
C GLU A 270 -33.78 -5.68 -35.81
N ALA A 271 -34.09 -6.98 -35.82
CA ALA A 271 -34.98 -7.67 -36.78
C ALA A 271 -34.57 -9.14 -36.96
N SER A 272 -35.22 -10.05 -36.23
CA SER A 272 -35.92 -11.14 -36.90
C SER A 272 -37.02 -11.69 -35.99
N LYS A 273 -38.20 -11.81 -36.61
CA LYS A 273 -39.52 -12.06 -36.05
C LYS A 273 -39.90 -13.52 -36.35
N MET A 274 -40.84 -14.06 -35.56
CA MET A 274 -41.61 -15.29 -35.79
C MET A 274 -40.80 -16.60 -35.64
N THR A 275 -41.23 -17.65 -34.91
CA THR A 275 -42.56 -18.23 -34.67
C THR A 275 -42.55 -19.09 -33.39
N GLY A 276 -43.64 -19.11 -32.62
CA GLY A 276 -43.95 -20.21 -31.68
C GLY A 276 -44.33 -21.52 -32.42
N PRO A 277 -44.96 -22.54 -31.78
CA PRO A 277 -45.56 -22.53 -30.44
C PRO A 277 -45.44 -23.83 -29.60
N SER A 278 -45.92 -23.73 -28.35
CA SER A 278 -46.74 -24.71 -27.60
C SER A 278 -46.17 -26.03 -27.03
N LYS A 279 -46.45 -26.17 -25.73
CA LYS A 279 -47.15 -27.27 -25.01
C LYS A 279 -46.34 -28.20 -24.09
N SER A 280 -47.02 -28.44 -22.96
CA SER A 280 -46.82 -29.41 -21.87
C SER A 280 -45.84 -28.98 -20.79
#